data_AF-J9GFJ8-F1
#
_entry.id   AF-J9GFJ8-F1
#
_cell.length_a   1.000
_cell.length_b   1.000
_cell.length_c   1.000
_cell.angle_alpha   90.00
_cell.angle_beta   90.00
_cell.angle_gamma   90.00
#
_symmetry.space_group_name_H-M   'P 1'
#
loop_
_entity.id
_entity.type
_entity.pdbx_description
1 polymer ?
#
loop_
_entity_poly.entity_id
_entity_poly.type
_entity_poly.pdbx_seq_one_letter_code
_entity_poly.pdbx_strand_id
1 'polypeptide(L)'
;MNEFPKWLLALAGISLLPVLCSPFYLFAAQPFGTSESSFVRFLLYLATQLLWVLPLALFFVSLDCYRRGYERSAVVIASLSALLTLGGAWYSFL
;
A
#
# COMPACT_ATOMS: atom_id res chain seq x y z
N MET A 1 24.38 -7.94 -5.41
CA MET A 1 23.05 -7.83 -4.76
C MET A 1 23.18 -7.93 -3.23
N ASN A 2 23.98 -7.03 -2.61
CA ASN A 2 24.17 -6.95 -1.14
C ASN A 2 23.85 -5.54 -0.61
N GLU A 3 23.19 -4.69 -1.42
CA GLU A 3 22.98 -3.27 -1.10
C GLU A 3 21.85 -3.03 -0.09
N PHE A 4 20.94 -3.99 0.08
CA PHE A 4 19.84 -3.89 1.04
C PHE A 4 19.81 -5.10 1.97
N PRO A 5 19.61 -4.89 3.28
CA PRO A 5 19.44 -5.99 4.21
C PRO A 5 18.17 -6.80 3.88
N LYS A 6 18.28 -8.13 3.92
CA LYS A 6 17.19 -9.06 3.58
C LYS A 6 15.93 -8.84 4.42
N TRP A 7 16.08 -8.46 5.70
CA TRP A 7 14.95 -8.19 6.59
C TRP A 7 14.18 -6.93 6.19
N LEU A 8 14.86 -5.89 5.69
CA LEU A 8 14.21 -4.67 5.20
C LEU A 8 13.43 -4.97 3.92
N LEU A 9 14.00 -5.78 3.03
CA LEU A 9 13.29 -6.24 1.83
C LEU A 9 12.06 -7.07 2.19
N ALA A 10 12.15 -7.94 3.19
CA ALA A 10 10.99 -8.69 3.68
C ALA A 10 9.90 -7.78 4.23
N LEU A 11 10.27 -6.78 5.04
CA LEU A 11 9.33 -5.81 5.60
C LEU A 11 8.68 -4.94 4.52
N ALA A 12 9.49 -4.35 3.64
CA ALA A 12 9.03 -3.53 2.54
C ALA A 12 8.16 -4.35 1.57
N GLY A 13 8.53 -5.62 1.31
CA GLY A 13 7.82 -6.53 0.43
C GLY A 13 6.36 -6.80 0.82
N ILE A 14 5.99 -6.65 2.10
CA ILE A 14 4.58 -6.70 2.53
C ILE A 14 3.74 -5.67 1.76
N SER A 15 4.32 -4.50 1.48
CA SER A 15 3.68 -3.42 0.73
C SER A 15 3.43 -3.73 -0.75
N LEU A 16 3.90 -4.88 -1.25
CA LEU A 16 3.61 -5.37 -2.60
C LEU A 16 2.36 -6.25 -2.66
N LEU A 17 1.83 -6.70 -1.51
CA LEU A 17 0.56 -7.44 -1.45
C LEU A 17 -0.61 -6.74 -2.18
N PRO A 18 -0.76 -5.40 -2.14
CA PRO A 18 -1.78 -4.70 -2.92
C PRO A 18 -1.73 -4.96 -4.42
N VAL A 19 -0.52 -5.17 -4.96
CA VAL A 19 -0.33 -5.46 -6.39
C VAL A 19 -0.80 -6.87 -6.70
N LEU A 20 -0.43 -7.84 -5.85
CA LEU A 20 -0.81 -9.24 -6.00
C LEU A 20 -2.32 -9.43 -5.83
N CYS A 21 -2.92 -8.69 -4.90
CA CYS A 21 -4.35 -8.71 -4.62
C CYS A 21 -5.15 -7.66 -5.41
N SER A 22 -4.51 -6.95 -6.35
CA SER A 22 -5.16 -5.90 -7.15
C SER A 22 -6.47 -6.31 -7.83
N PRO A 23 -6.66 -7.55 -8.33
CA PRO A 23 -7.95 -7.95 -8.90
C PRO A 23 -9.09 -7.90 -7.87
N PHE A 24 -8.83 -8.28 -6.61
CA PHE A 24 -9.84 -8.23 -5.57
C PHE A 24 -10.22 -6.79 -5.20
N TYR A 25 -9.25 -5.87 -5.22
CA TYR A 25 -9.50 -4.46 -4.94
C TYR A 25 -10.14 -3.70 -6.11
N LEU A 26 -9.92 -4.14 -7.34
CA LEU A 26 -10.56 -3.55 -8.52
C LEU A 26 -12.03 -3.93 -8.65
N PHE A 27 -12.42 -5.12 -8.17
CA PHE A 27 -13.74 -5.68 -8.48
C PHE A 27 -14.60 -6.09 -7.27
N ALA A 28 -14.04 -6.24 -6.08
CA ALA A 28 -14.78 -6.78 -4.93
C ALA A 28 -14.87 -5.84 -3.72
N ALA A 29 -13.81 -5.09 -3.39
CA ALA A 29 -13.78 -4.26 -2.19
C ALA A 29 -14.25 -2.82 -2.43
N GLN A 30 -15.19 -2.34 -1.60
CA GLN A 30 -15.66 -0.94 -1.61
C GLN A 30 -15.61 -0.33 -0.19
N PRO A 31 -14.40 -0.10 0.35
CA PRO A 31 -14.19 0.38 1.72
C PRO A 31 -14.87 1.74 1.98
N PHE A 32 -14.93 2.62 0.97
CA PHE A 32 -15.60 3.92 1.10
C PHE A 32 -17.10 3.89 0.77
N GLY A 33 -17.67 2.69 0.58
CA GLY A 33 -19.09 2.48 0.31
C GLY A 33 -19.53 2.75 -1.14
N THR A 34 -20.84 2.86 -1.33
CA THR A 34 -21.47 3.14 -2.63
C THR A 34 -22.38 4.35 -2.56
N SER A 35 -22.64 4.96 -3.72
CA SER A 35 -23.57 6.08 -3.87
C SER A 35 -24.41 5.90 -5.13
N GLU A 36 -25.65 6.38 -5.11
CA GLU A 36 -26.54 6.37 -6.28
C GLU A 36 -26.08 7.34 -7.37
N SER A 37 -25.39 8.42 -6.99
CA SER A 37 -24.79 9.33 -7.96
C SER A 37 -23.58 8.68 -8.61
N SER A 38 -23.63 8.53 -9.94
CA SER A 38 -22.54 7.93 -10.72
C SER A 38 -21.21 8.69 -10.56
N PHE A 39 -21.26 10.03 -10.41
CA PHE A 39 -20.06 10.84 -10.17
C PHE A 39 -19.43 10.57 -8.80
N VAL A 40 -20.27 10.52 -7.75
CA VAL A 40 -19.79 10.22 -6.38
C VAL A 40 -19.25 8.80 -6.32
N ARG A 41 -19.93 7.84 -6.94
CA ARG A 41 -19.46 6.44 -7.02
C ARG A 41 -18.09 6.33 -7.70
N PHE A 42 -17.85 7.11 -8.75
CA PHE A 42 -16.54 7.18 -9.40
C PHE A 42 -15.45 7.76 -8.46
N LEU A 43 -15.75 8.82 -7.72
CA LEU A 43 -14.81 9.39 -6.74
C LEU A 43 -14.48 8.41 -5.60
N LEU A 44 -15.48 7.70 -5.08
CA LEU A 44 -15.28 6.67 -4.05
C LEU A 44 -14.45 5.49 -4.56
N TYR A 45 -14.68 5.10 -5.83
CA TYR A 45 -13.85 4.11 -6.50
C TYR A 45 -12.41 4.60 -6.65
N LEU A 46 -12.19 5.83 -7.12
CA LEU A 46 -10.86 6.42 -7.27
C LEU A 46 -10.14 6.52 -5.92
N ALA A 47 -10.84 6.91 -4.86
CA ALA A 47 -10.30 6.96 -3.50
C ALA A 47 -9.87 5.56 -3.01
N THR A 48 -10.70 4.53 -3.29
CA THR A 48 -10.34 3.13 -3.01
C THR A 48 -9.05 2.75 -3.74
N GLN A 49 -8.91 3.08 -5.02
CA GLN A 49 -7.70 2.76 -5.77
C GLN A 49 -6.47 3.53 -5.26
N LEU A 50 -6.61 4.81 -4.92
CA LEU A 50 -5.51 5.62 -4.37
C LEU A 50 -5.01 5.10 -3.02
N LEU A 51 -5.91 4.60 -2.18
CA LEU A 51 -5.54 3.95 -0.91
C LEU A 51 -4.62 2.76 -1.13
N TRP A 52 -4.79 2.03 -2.23
CA TRP A 52 -3.94 0.88 -2.59
C TRP A 52 -2.65 1.23 -3.33
N VAL A 53 -2.62 2.37 -4.01
CA VAL A 53 -1.39 2.90 -4.61
C VAL A 53 -0.43 3.43 -3.54
N LEU A 54 -0.95 3.88 -2.39
CA LEU A 54 -0.15 4.51 -1.35
C LEU A 54 0.94 3.58 -0.74
N PRO A 55 0.66 2.32 -0.35
CA PRO A 55 1.70 1.39 0.09
C PRO A 55 2.74 1.09 -0.99
N LEU A 56 2.34 1.08 -2.26
CA LEU A 56 3.26 0.88 -3.37
C LEU A 56 4.25 2.04 -3.50
N ALA A 57 3.76 3.28 -3.38
CA ALA A 57 4.63 4.46 -3.37
C ALA A 57 5.57 4.44 -2.16
N LEU A 58 5.05 4.12 -0.97
CA LEU A 58 5.84 4.04 0.26
C LEU A 58 6.91 2.93 0.20
N PHE A 59 6.66 1.83 -0.50
CA PHE A 59 7.67 0.81 -0.78
C PHE A 59 8.91 1.40 -1.47
N PHE A 60 8.72 2.08 -2.61
CA PHE A 60 9.83 2.69 -3.35
C PHE A 60 10.51 3.80 -2.55
N VAL A 61 9.72 4.64 -1.85
CA VAL A 61 10.26 5.71 -1.00
C VAL A 61 11.11 5.13 0.14
N SER A 62 10.68 4.03 0.75
CA SER A 62 11.46 3.38 1.83
C SER A 62 12.83 2.90 1.33
N LEU A 63 12.89 2.30 0.13
CA LEU A 63 14.14 1.84 -0.46
C LEU A 63 15.04 3.00 -0.89
N ASP A 64 14.46 4.07 -1.45
CA ASP A 64 15.25 5.26 -1.83
C ASP A 64 15.79 6.00 -0.59
N CYS A 65 15.00 6.12 0.49
CA CYS A 65 15.46 6.66 1.76
C CYS A 65 16.62 5.83 2.33
N TYR A 66 16.53 4.49 2.27
CA TYR A 66 17.58 3.61 2.74
C TYR A 66 18.87 3.81 1.91
N ARG A 67 18.73 3.90 0.59
CA ARG A 67 19.86 4.12 -0.33
C ARG A 67 20.56 5.47 -0.12
N ARG A 68 19.82 6.49 0.33
CA ARG A 68 20.37 7.82 0.68
C ARG A 68 21.01 7.86 2.08
N GLY A 69 21.03 6.75 2.82
CA GLY A 69 21.59 6.68 4.18
C GLY A 69 20.62 7.06 5.30
N TYR A 70 19.34 7.32 4.99
CA TYR A 70 18.31 7.60 6.00
C TYR A 70 17.68 6.31 6.52
N GLU A 71 18.48 5.47 7.19
CA GLU A 71 18.05 4.13 7.61
C GLU A 71 16.83 4.14 8.52
N ARG A 72 16.79 5.03 9.52
CA ARG A 72 15.65 5.11 10.46
C ARG A 72 14.36 5.49 9.75
N SER A 73 14.42 6.50 8.87
CA SER A 73 13.25 6.93 8.10
C SER A 73 12.77 5.83 7.15
N ALA A 74 13.69 5.12 6.49
CA ALA A 74 13.36 4.00 5.64
C ALA A 74 12.61 2.89 6.39
N VAL A 75 13.09 2.51 7.58
CA VAL A 75 12.43 1.49 8.42
C VAL A 75 11.05 1.96 8.87
N VAL A 76 10.91 3.21 9.31
CA VAL A 76 9.61 3.78 9.70
C VAL A 76 8.63 3.78 8.54
N ILE A 77 9.06 4.21 7.35
CA ILE A 77 8.23 4.26 6.14
C ILE A 77 7.82 2.84 5.71
N ALA A 78 8.76 1.88 5.70
CA ALA A 78 8.47 0.48 5.41
C ALA A 78 7.48 -0.12 6.42
N SER A 79 7.62 0.20 7.71
CA SER A 79 6.72 -0.29 8.76
C SER A 79 5.32 0.30 8.62
N LEU A 80 5.21 1.61 8.40
CA LEU A 80 3.93 2.28 8.15
C LEU A 80 3.24 1.74 6.91
N SER A 81 4.00 1.51 5.84
CA SER A 81 3.49 0.93 4.60
C SER A 81 2.94 -0.48 4.81
N ALA A 82 3.65 -1.31 5.58
CA ALA A 82 3.19 -2.65 5.95
C ALA A 82 1.90 -2.60 6.79
N LEU A 83 1.82 -1.69 7.78
CA LEU A 83 0.62 -1.49 8.60
C LEU A 83 -0.59 -1.03 7.78
N LEU A 84 -0.39 -0.08 6.86
CA LEU A 84 -1.43 0.40 5.94
C LEU A 84 -1.92 -0.72 5.03
N THR A 85 -1.01 -1.55 4.54
CA THR A 85 -1.35 -2.70 3.70
C THR A 85 -2.20 -3.71 4.47
N LEU A 86 -1.79 -4.06 5.70
CA LEU A 86 -2.51 -5.02 6.54
C LEU A 86 -3.86 -4.47 6.98
N GLY A 87 -3.92 -3.21 7.42
CA GLY A 87 -5.17 -2.55 7.83
C GLY A 87 -6.14 -2.37 6.66
N GLY A 88 -5.64 -1.94 5.49
CA GLY A 88 -6.44 -1.84 4.27
C GLY A 88 -6.97 -3.20 3.82
N ALA A 89 -6.15 -4.26 3.94
CA ALA A 89 -6.57 -5.61 3.56
C ALA A 89 -7.67 -6.09 4.51
N TRP A 90 -7.46 -5.94 5.81
CA TRP A 90 -8.47 -6.27 6.82
C TRP A 90 -9.80 -5.57 6.56
N TYR A 91 -9.78 -4.27 6.30
CA TYR A 91 -11.00 -3.49 6.05
C TYR A 91 -11.71 -3.84 4.73
N SER A 92 -11.00 -4.43 3.78
CA SER A 92 -11.53 -4.77 2.46
C SER A 92 -12.08 -6.19 2.37
N PHE A 93 -11.73 -7.07 3.31
CA PHE A 93 -12.17 -8.48 3.36
C PHE A 93 -13.21 -8.76 4.48
N LEU A 94 -13.63 -7.73 5.21
CA LEU A 94 -14.74 -7.74 6.18
C LEU A 94 -16.04 -7.28 5.51
#